data_AF-A0A800BYK8-F1
#
_entry.id   AF-A0A800BYK8-F1
#
_cell.length_a   1.000
_cell.length_b   1.000
_cell.length_c   1.000
_cell.angle_alpha   90.00
_cell.angle_beta   90.00
_cell.angle_gamma   90.00
#
_symmetry.space_group_name_H-M   'P 1'
#
loop_
_entity.id
_entity.type
_entity.pdbx_description
1 polymer ?
#
loop_
_entity_poly.entity_id
_entity_poly.type
_entity_poly.pdbx_seq_one_letter_code
_entity_poly.pdbx_strand_id
1 'polypeptide(L)' 'MKLECEKFKKSMESEEAECRHPDDYCQTRQSCIINYIGKERKRELAQKKKAAQEE' A
#
# COMPACT_ATOMS: atom_id res chain seq x y z
N MET A 1 -6.96 -2.06 -10.95
CA MET A 1 -5.67 -2.25 -11.65
C MET A 1 -4.95 -3.40 -10.98
N LYS A 2 -4.42 -4.36 -11.74
CA LYS A 2 -3.69 -5.49 -11.17
C LYS A 2 -2.23 -5.11 -10.93
N LEU A 3 -1.74 -5.36 -9.71
CA LEU A 3 -0.37 -5.06 -9.29
C LEU A 3 0.37 -6.38 -8.99
N GLU A 4 1.66 -6.44 -9.31
CA GLU A 4 2.51 -7.58 -8.99
C GLU A 4 3.63 -7.17 -8.04
N CYS A 5 3.85 -7.99 -7.01
CA CYS A 5 5.06 -7.94 -6.21
C CYS A 5 6.14 -8.78 -6.88
N GLU A 6 7.18 -8.14 -7.44
CA GLU A 6 8.24 -8.84 -8.18
C GLU A 6 9.05 -9.81 -7.32
N LYS A 7 9.26 -9.48 -6.03
CA LYS A 7 10.04 -10.31 -5.09
C LYS A 7 9.36 -11.64 -4.77
N PHE A 8 8.05 -11.59 -4.52
CA PHE A 8 7.25 -12.76 -4.11
C PHE A 8 6.38 -13.32 -5.24
N LYS A 9 6.47 -12.75 -6.45
CA LYS A 9 5.68 -13.10 -7.63
C LYS A 9 4.19 -13.26 -7.34
N LYS A 10 3.67 -12.38 -6.49
CA LYS A 10 2.28 -12.37 -6.05
C LYS A 10 1.55 -11.20 -6.69
N SER A 11 0.46 -11.51 -7.39
CA SER A 11 -0.44 -10.49 -7.91
C SER A 11 -1.56 -10.17 -6.92
N MET A 12 -1.99 -8.91 -6.89
CA MET A 12 -3.13 -8.42 -6.10
C MET A 12 -3.83 -7.28 -6.83
N GLU A 13 -5.07 -7.01 -6.46
CA GLU A 13 -5.77 -5.82 -6.96
C GLU A 13 -5.25 -4.56 -6.28
N SER A 14 -5.32 -3.43 -6.99
CA SER A 14 -4.96 -2.11 -6.46
C SER A 14 -5.75 -1.73 -5.20
N GLU A 15 -6.99 -2.21 -5.11
CA GLU A 15 -7.88 -2.04 -3.96
C GLU A 15 -7.46 -2.89 -2.74
N GLU A 16 -6.55 -3.84 -2.92
CA GLU A 16 -5.98 -4.68 -1.87
C GLU A 16 -4.46 -4.47 -1.74
N ALA A 17 -3.92 -3.43 -2.39
CA ALA A 17 -2.49 -3.14 -2.43
C ALA A 17 -1.94 -2.85 -1.03
N GLU A 18 -1.32 -3.86 -0.41
CA GLU A 18 -0.64 -3.73 0.86
C GLU A 18 0.64 -4.56 0.88
N CYS A 19 1.77 -3.90 1.14
CA CYS A 19 3.02 -4.61 1.41
C CYS A 19 3.00 -5.16 2.85
N ARG A 20 2.89 -6.48 2.99
CA ARG A 20 2.92 -7.20 4.28
C ARG A 20 4.32 -7.54 4.79
N HIS A 21 5.35 -7.07 4.10
CA HIS A 21 6.76 -7.37 4.39
C HIS A 21 7.57 -6.08 4.60
N PRO A 22 7.24 -5.25 5.61
CA PRO A 22 7.91 -3.96 5.84
C PRO A 22 9.36 -4.10 6.35
N ASP A 23 9.66 -5.21 7.04
CA ASP A 23 10.97 -5.53 7.62
C ASP A 23 11.88 -6.28 6.65
N ASP A 24 11.29 -6.83 5.59
CA ASP A 24 12.02 -7.53 4.55
C ASP A 24 12.60 -6.51 3.58
N TYR A 25 13.93 -6.46 3.44
CA TYR A 25 14.57 -5.53 2.52
C TYR A 25 14.10 -5.83 1.10
N CYS A 26 13.27 -4.94 0.55
CA CYS A 26 12.85 -4.97 -0.83
C CYS A 26 13.78 -4.03 -1.60
N GLN A 27 14.62 -4.58 -2.45
CA GLN A 27 15.61 -3.82 -3.22
C GLN A 27 14.95 -2.73 -4.08
N THR A 28 13.68 -2.93 -4.46
CA THR A 28 12.87 -1.98 -5.23
C THR A 28 11.89 -1.19 -4.35
N ARG A 29 12.05 -1.14 -3.02
CA ARG A 29 11.06 -0.52 -2.09
C ARG A 29 10.71 0.92 -2.42
N GLN A 30 11.68 1.70 -2.91
CA GLN A 30 11.47 3.09 -3.34
C GLN A 30 10.65 3.19 -4.63
N SER A 31 10.74 2.19 -5.51
CA SER A 31 10.00 2.08 -6.78
C SER A 31 8.77 1.16 -6.68
N CYS A 32 8.47 0.61 -5.50
CA CYS A 32 7.44 -0.40 -5.32
C CYS A 32 6.04 0.23 -5.36
N ILE A 33 5.32 0.00 -6.45
CA ILE A 33 3.97 0.54 -6.67
C ILE A 33 2.97 0.11 -5.58
N ILE A 34 3.08 -1.13 -5.08
CA ILE A 34 2.21 -1.66 -4.01
C ILE A 34 2.44 -0.91 -2.69
N ASN A 35 3.70 -0.64 -2.36
CA ASN A 35 4.06 0.13 -1.17
C ASN A 35 3.56 1.58 -1.28
N TYR A 36 3.66 2.20 -2.46
CA TYR A 36 3.16 3.54 -2.71
C TYR A 36 1.63 3.62 -2.54
N ILE A 37 0.88 2.79 -3.28
CA ILE A 37 -0.59 2.78 -3.23
C ILE A 37 -1.08 2.45 -1.82
N GLY A 38 -0.47 1.47 -1.14
CA GLY A 38 -0.82 1.13 0.24
C GLY A 38 -0.63 2.28 1.22
N LYS A 39 0.43 3.11 1.05
CA LYS A 39 0.64 4.30 1.87
C LYS A 39 -0.39 5.40 1.60
N GLU A 40 -0.70 5.65 0.33
CA GLU A 40 -1.68 6.66 -0.05
C GLU A 40 -3.06 6.33 0.52
N ARG A 41 -3.50 5.07 0.41
CA ARG A 41 -4.78 4.64 1.02
C ARG A 41 -4.79 4.79 2.53
N LYS A 42 -3.69 4.47 3.21
CA LYS A 42 -3.58 4.68 4.67
C LYS A 42 -3.69 6.17 5.03
N ARG A 43 -3.11 7.07 4.22
CA ARG A 43 -3.27 8.53 4.39
C ARG A 43 -4.71 8.98 4.16
N GLU A 44 -5.38 8.49 3.12
CA GLU A 44 -6.78 8.80 2.85
C GLU A 44 -7.70 8.32 3.99
N LEU A 45 -7.50 7.09 4.47
CA LEU A 45 -8.26 6.54 5.60
C LEU A 45 -8.01 7.35 6.89
N ALA A 46 -6.77 7.77 7.14
CA ALA A 46 -6.46 8.62 8.29
C ALA A 46 -7.15 10.00 8.19
N GLN A 47 -7.21 10.59 7.00
CA GLN A 47 -7.94 11.84 6.76
C GLN A 47 -9.45 11.69 6.95
N LYS A 48 -10.05 10.62 6.42
CA LYS A 48 -11.47 10.32 6.63
C LYS A 48 -11.81 10.10 8.09
N LYS A 49 -10.94 9.43 8.86
CA LYS A 49 -11.14 9.23 10.30
C LYS A 49 -11.09 10.55 11.08
N LYS A 50 -10.20 11.46 10.72
CA LYS A 50 -10.16 12.81 11.34
C LYS A 50 -11.43 13.60 11.04
N ALA A 51 -11.86 13.61 9.79
CA ALA A 51 -13.10 14.29 9.39
C ALA A 51 -14.35 13.72 10.10
N ALA A 52 -14.40 12.41 10.36
CA ALA A 52 -15.51 11.77 11.07
C ALA A 52 -15.43 11.87 12.61
N GLN A 53 -14.35 12.41 13.18
CA GLN A 53 -14.17 12.60 14.63
C GLN A 53 -14.45 14.06 15.07
N GLU A 54 -14.68 14.98 14.13
CA GLU A 54 -15.00 16.40 14.39
C GLU A 54 -16.48 16.75 14.14
N GLU A 55 -17.37 15.76 13.95
CA GLU A 55 -18.83 15.92 13.78
C GLU A 55 -19.63 15.43 15.00
#